data_AF-A0A1F9ZX44-F1
#
_entry.id   AF-A0A1F9ZX44-F1
#
_cell.length_a   1.000
_cell.length_b   1.000
_cell.length_c   1.000
_cell.angle_alpha   90.00
_cell.angle_beta   90.00
_cell.angle_gamma   90.00
#
_symmetry.space_group_name_H-M   'P 1'
#
loop_
_entity.id
_entity.type
_entity.pdbx_description
1 polymer ?
#
loop_
_entity_poly.entity_id
_entity_poly.type
_entity_poly.pdbx_seq_one_letter_code
_entity_poly.pdbx_strand_id
1 'polypeptide(L)'
;MKGVVFHLESDLPPEAKFLLEDFRLAVNNAIRAAIGLRVTSRNALCKLAYRDFRQDFPRMYAQHLLSAFEVAASVLKNHRRRLRNRVDARIPYIRRLMMKAENQAYKLDRKSGIIALPIRARCHVELKLLISQYHRKYLDDTGLALGSLTVLPDRVIVAFRKDVPLAYVTESVLSIDTNEGSLDGVLAHRNEAEVVRTNFAEVAIIQQRHHDRRKRLQKKKAHDRHTSRRLCKREGRREHHRVEYRMHQVADSVISLAQKHKSVIVLEDFKGMKYKKNKDLNRRLSMWPRRKLHQIIEYKAAWRGIPVVKVDPRYSSRKCPICGRIQDSRMGAVFECECGWHLDRHINASINLLQTAISKGLEVAGGLRFDPGAFQH
;
A
#
# COMPACT_ATOMS: atom_id res chain seq x y z
N MET A 1 3.12 -8.47 5.28
CA MET A 1 3.06 -7.88 6.64
C MET A 1 1.99 -6.80 6.69
N LYS A 2 1.26 -6.67 7.80
CA LYS A 2 0.22 -5.67 8.02
C LYS A 2 0.45 -5.01 9.39
N GLY A 3 0.58 -3.69 9.39
CA GLY A 3 0.67 -2.91 10.64
C GLY A 3 -0.71 -2.67 11.22
N VAL A 4 -0.92 -3.10 12.47
CA VAL A 4 -2.15 -2.85 13.23
C VAL A 4 -1.82 -1.83 14.32
N VAL A 5 -2.65 -0.80 14.42
CA VAL A 5 -2.48 0.29 15.38
C VAL A 5 -3.29 -0.02 16.62
N PHE A 6 -2.67 0.04 17.79
CA PHE A 6 -3.27 -0.13 19.10
C PHE A 6 -3.05 1.15 19.90
N HIS A 7 -4.10 1.73 20.46
CA HIS A 7 -3.95 2.83 21.41
C HIS A 7 -3.53 2.28 22.77
N LEU A 8 -2.81 3.08 23.57
CA LEU A 8 -2.48 2.71 24.94
C LEU A 8 -3.70 2.95 25.85
N GLU A 9 -3.90 2.07 26.83
CA GLU A 9 -4.97 2.20 27.83
C GLU A 9 -4.70 3.35 28.81
N SER A 10 -3.42 3.53 29.16
CA SER A 10 -2.94 4.62 30.00
C SER A 10 -1.92 5.47 29.25
N ASP A 11 -1.52 6.58 29.87
CA ASP A 11 -0.36 7.33 29.41
C ASP A 11 0.90 6.46 29.36
N LEU A 12 1.82 6.84 28.48
CA LEU A 12 3.08 6.14 28.30
C LEU A 12 3.91 6.21 29.61
N PRO A 13 4.36 5.08 30.17
CA PRO A 13 5.18 5.08 31.38
C PRO A 13 6.45 5.94 31.20
N PRO A 14 6.93 6.63 32.25
CA PRO A 14 8.11 7.48 32.18
C PRO A 14 9.33 6.79 31.61
N GLU A 15 9.57 5.53 31.96
CA GLU A 15 10.69 4.72 31.50
C GLU A 15 10.62 4.47 30.00
N ALA A 16 9.43 4.19 29.48
CA ALA A 16 9.22 4.08 28.04
C ALA A 16 9.44 5.43 27.36
N LYS A 17 8.97 6.53 27.93
CA LYS A 17 9.19 7.88 27.38
C LYS A 17 10.68 8.21 27.26
N PHE A 18 11.48 7.95 28.29
CA PHE A 18 12.94 8.12 28.25
C PHE A 18 13.57 7.25 27.17
N LEU A 19 13.10 6.00 27.02
CA LEU A 19 13.58 5.12 25.96
C LEU A 19 13.28 5.68 24.56
N LEU A 20 12.13 6.31 24.31
CA LEU A 20 11.85 6.97 23.03
C LEU A 20 12.76 8.18 22.79
N GLU A 21 13.11 8.92 23.84
CA GLU A 21 14.01 10.08 23.76
C GLU A 21 15.44 9.65 23.45
N ASP A 22 15.96 8.66 24.18
CA ASP A 22 17.26 8.04 23.95
C ASP A 22 17.32 7.44 22.54
N PHE A 23 16.27 6.73 22.10
CA PHE A 23 16.20 6.18 20.75
C PHE A 23 16.26 7.27 19.68
N ARG A 24 15.51 8.37 19.86
CA ARG A 24 15.54 9.50 18.93
C ARG A 24 16.93 10.11 18.85
N LEU A 25 17.62 10.26 19.98
CA LEU A 25 18.99 10.77 20.03
C LEU A 25 19.95 9.82 19.32
N ALA A 26 19.88 8.52 19.62
CA ALA A 26 20.69 7.49 18.97
C ALA A 26 20.49 7.49 17.45
N VAL A 27 19.25 7.59 16.94
CA VAL A 27 19.03 7.66 15.49
C VAL A 27 19.64 8.92 14.87
N ASN A 28 19.50 10.08 15.51
CA ASN A 28 20.06 11.32 14.98
C ASN A 28 21.59 11.33 15.02
N ASN A 29 22.20 10.78 16.07
CA ASN A 29 23.65 10.59 16.15
C ASN A 29 24.12 9.61 15.05
N ALA A 30 23.39 8.51 14.84
CA ALA A 30 23.70 7.53 13.81
C ALA A 30 23.61 8.12 12.39
N ILE A 31 22.65 9.02 12.13
CA ILE A 31 22.55 9.76 10.87
C ILE A 31 23.80 10.60 10.64
N ARG A 32 24.25 11.35 11.66
CA ARG A 32 25.44 12.21 11.57
C ARG A 32 26.71 11.38 11.38
N ALA A 33 26.87 10.32 12.17
CA ALA A 33 28.00 9.40 12.08
C ALA A 33 28.08 8.76 10.67
N ALA A 34 26.95 8.29 10.13
CA ALA A 34 26.93 7.69 8.80
C ALA A 34 27.25 8.68 7.67
N ILE A 35 26.91 9.97 7.82
CA ILE A 35 27.29 11.02 6.85
C ILE A 35 28.79 11.30 6.96
N GLY A 36 29.32 11.47 8.17
CA GLY A 36 30.75 11.71 8.41
C GLY A 36 31.62 10.57 7.91
N LEU A 37 31.24 9.33 8.21
CA LEU A 37 31.94 8.11 7.79
C LEU A 37 31.63 7.67 6.34
N ARG A 38 30.76 8.40 5.62
CA ARG A 38 30.31 8.07 4.25
C ARG A 38 29.73 6.65 4.10
N VAL A 39 29.14 6.10 5.15
CA VAL A 39 28.63 4.73 5.20
C VAL A 39 27.24 4.62 4.59
N THR A 40 27.03 3.65 3.70
CA THR A 40 25.76 3.49 2.99
C THR A 40 24.83 2.41 3.53
N SER A 41 25.39 1.41 4.22
CA SER A 41 24.65 0.22 4.68
C SER A 41 24.49 0.20 6.20
N ARG A 42 23.39 -0.41 6.67
CA ARG A 42 23.14 -0.64 8.10
C ARG A 42 24.28 -1.44 8.76
N ASN A 43 24.74 -2.49 8.07
CA ASN A 43 25.75 -3.40 8.62
C ASN A 43 27.10 -2.72 8.80
N ALA A 44 27.52 -1.89 7.83
CA ALA A 44 28.76 -1.12 7.97
C ALA A 44 28.65 -0.08 9.10
N LEU A 45 27.49 0.58 9.24
CA LEU A 45 27.27 1.55 10.32
C LEU A 45 27.35 0.86 11.68
N CYS A 46 26.71 -0.30 11.81
CA CYS A 46 26.77 -1.10 13.02
C CYS A 46 28.22 -1.53 13.34
N LYS A 47 28.97 -2.05 12.36
CA LYS A 47 30.36 -2.49 12.60
C LYS A 47 31.27 -1.36 13.11
N LEU A 48 31.10 -0.15 12.57
CA LEU A 48 31.98 0.97 12.86
C LEU A 48 31.57 1.77 14.11
N ALA A 49 30.28 1.92 14.36
CA ALA A 49 29.78 2.83 15.39
C ALA A 49 29.19 2.13 16.63
N TYR A 50 29.01 0.80 16.62
CA TYR A 50 28.30 0.12 17.71
C TYR A 50 28.98 0.25 19.07
N ARG A 51 30.32 0.18 19.14
CA ARG A 51 31.06 0.27 20.41
C ARG A 51 30.86 1.63 21.07
N ASP A 52 31.07 2.70 20.32
CA ASP A 52 30.92 4.08 20.80
C ASP A 52 29.48 4.34 21.25
N PHE A 53 28.50 3.93 20.44
CA PHE A 53 27.08 4.10 20.79
C PHE A 53 26.67 3.26 22.00
N ARG A 54 27.31 2.13 22.26
CA ARG A 54 27.03 1.34 23.47
C ARG A 54 27.49 2.08 24.73
N GLN A 55 28.58 2.84 24.64
CA GLN A 55 29.08 3.69 25.72
C GLN A 55 28.18 4.91 25.93
N ASP A 56 27.74 5.56 24.84
CA ASP A 56 26.85 6.73 24.89
C ASP A 56 25.44 6.40 25.40
N PHE A 57 24.94 5.18 25.11
CA PHE A 57 23.59 4.73 25.45
C PHE A 57 23.61 3.45 26.31
N PRO A 58 24.19 3.46 27.52
CA PRO A 58 24.38 2.25 28.32
C PRO A 58 23.04 1.67 28.81
N ARG A 59 22.05 2.55 28.98
CA ARG A 59 20.70 2.25 29.47
C ARG A 59 19.77 1.66 28.41
N MET A 60 20.16 1.66 27.15
CA MET A 60 19.35 1.14 26.05
C MET A 60 19.64 -0.34 25.84
N TYR A 61 18.61 -1.16 25.63
CA TYR A 61 18.78 -2.55 25.23
C TYR A 61 19.48 -2.65 23.87
N ALA A 62 20.43 -3.58 23.73
CA ALA A 62 21.29 -3.69 22.55
C ALA A 62 20.52 -3.83 21.23
N GLN A 63 19.40 -4.56 21.21
CA GLN A 63 18.59 -4.73 20.01
C GLN A 63 17.84 -3.45 19.60
N HIS A 64 17.53 -2.56 20.55
CA HIS A 64 16.93 -1.26 20.24
C HIS A 64 17.95 -0.34 19.57
N LEU A 65 19.22 -0.43 19.96
CA LEU A 65 20.29 0.31 19.29
C LEU A 65 20.46 -0.14 17.84
N LEU A 66 20.40 -1.46 17.57
CA LEU A 66 20.41 -1.98 16.19
C LEU A 66 19.20 -1.49 15.38
N SER A 67 18.03 -1.42 16.01
CA SER A 67 16.83 -0.86 15.40
C SER A 67 16.99 0.63 15.09
N ALA A 68 17.72 1.39 15.92
CA ALA A 68 18.05 2.80 15.67
C ALA A 68 18.92 2.96 14.40
N PHE A 69 19.93 2.11 14.22
CA PHE A 69 20.76 2.09 13.00
C PHE A 69 19.95 1.74 11.75
N GLU A 70 18.97 0.84 11.87
CA GLU A 70 18.06 0.51 10.77
C GLU A 70 17.23 1.73 10.33
N VAL A 71 16.66 2.45 11.31
CA VAL A 71 15.89 3.68 11.05
C VAL A 71 16.79 4.75 10.41
N ALA A 72 18.01 4.96 10.94
CA ALA A 72 18.98 5.91 10.38
C ALA A 72 19.32 5.59 8.92
N ALA A 73 19.61 4.32 8.61
CA ALA A 73 19.94 3.88 7.25
C ALA A 73 18.77 4.11 6.27
N SER A 74 17.53 3.86 6.71
CA SER A 74 16.32 4.12 5.90
C SER A 74 16.12 5.61 5.60
N VAL A 75 16.35 6.48 6.60
CA VAL A 75 16.31 7.93 6.42
C VAL A 75 17.37 8.41 5.43
N LEU A 76 18.60 7.91 5.55
CA LEU A 76 19.71 8.25 4.66
C LEU A 76 19.49 7.78 3.22
N LYS A 77 18.87 6.61 3.02
CA LYS A 77 18.47 6.12 1.69
C LYS A 77 17.55 7.13 0.98
N ASN A 78 16.56 7.66 1.70
CA ASN A 78 15.66 8.68 1.16
C ASN A 78 16.36 10.02 0.92
N HIS A 79 17.25 10.44 1.82
CA HIS A 79 18.05 11.65 1.66
C HIS A 79 18.93 11.61 0.40
N ARG A 80 19.67 10.52 0.19
CA ARG A 80 20.49 10.31 -1.02
C ARG A 80 19.66 10.32 -2.30
N ARG A 81 18.46 9.73 -2.27
CA ARG A 81 17.53 9.78 -3.41
C ARG A 81 17.14 11.21 -3.76
N ARG A 82 16.98 12.10 -2.77
CA ARG A 82 16.68 13.52 -3.01
C ARG A 82 17.88 14.28 -3.59
N LEU A 83 19.08 14.04 -3.07
CA LEU A 83 20.30 14.63 -3.60
C LEU A 83 20.53 14.25 -5.07
N ARG A 84 20.32 12.97 -5.44
CA ARG A 84 20.37 12.51 -6.84
C ARG A 84 19.38 13.22 -7.75
N ASN A 85 18.24 13.65 -7.20
CA ASN A 85 17.21 14.38 -7.94
C ASN A 85 17.47 15.90 -7.95
N ARG A 86 18.68 16.37 -7.64
CA ARG A 86 19.08 17.78 -7.60
C ARG A 86 18.19 18.65 -6.71
N VAL A 87 17.66 18.05 -5.64
CA VAL A 87 16.91 18.79 -4.62
C VAL A 87 17.87 19.08 -3.48
N ASP A 88 18.12 20.36 -3.21
CA ASP A 88 18.86 20.79 -2.01
C ASP A 88 18.16 20.21 -0.77
N ALA A 89 18.88 19.31 -0.10
CA ALA A 89 18.36 18.57 1.03
C ALA A 89 19.23 18.87 2.25
N ARG A 90 18.64 19.53 3.25
CA ARG A 90 19.25 19.66 4.57
C ARG A 90 19.49 18.27 5.18
N ILE A 91 20.48 18.19 6.08
CA ILE A 91 20.73 16.97 6.87
C ILE A 91 19.43 16.55 7.56
N PRO A 92 19.01 15.29 7.39
CA PRO A 92 17.75 14.84 7.97
C PRO A 92 17.86 14.77 9.49
N TYR A 93 16.78 15.14 10.18
CA TYR A 93 16.70 15.11 11.63
C TYR A 93 15.32 14.62 12.08
N ILE A 94 15.29 13.59 12.92
CA ILE A 94 14.08 13.02 13.47
C ILE A 94 13.67 13.84 14.70
N ARG A 95 12.53 14.54 14.59
CA ARG A 95 11.94 15.32 15.69
C ARG A 95 10.93 14.52 16.50
N ARG A 96 10.23 13.60 15.84
CA ARG A 96 9.13 12.82 16.43
C ARG A 96 9.69 11.82 17.44
N LEU A 97 9.08 11.76 18.62
CA LEU A 97 9.31 10.69 19.58
C LEU A 97 8.67 9.41 19.03
N MET A 98 9.50 8.43 18.73
CA MET A 98 9.11 7.08 18.33
C MET A 98 10.27 6.13 18.58
N MET A 99 9.95 4.87 18.82
CA MET A 99 10.92 3.78 18.84
C MET A 99 10.46 2.66 17.91
N LYS A 100 11.40 2.07 17.15
CA LYS A 100 11.16 0.82 16.43
C LYS A 100 11.88 -0.30 17.18
N ALA A 101 11.23 -1.44 17.32
CA ALA A 101 11.84 -2.66 17.86
C ALA A 101 11.58 -3.84 16.91
N GLU A 102 12.58 -4.68 16.71
CA GLU A 102 12.43 -5.94 15.97
C GLU A 102 11.63 -6.97 16.79
N ASN A 103 11.17 -8.06 16.15
CA ASN A 103 10.30 -9.05 16.78
C ASN A 103 10.95 -9.79 17.97
N GLN A 104 12.28 -9.85 18.02
CA GLN A 104 13.04 -10.41 19.14
C GLN A 104 13.20 -9.44 20.32
N ALA A 105 12.86 -8.16 20.12
CA ALA A 105 13.10 -7.07 21.06
C ALA A 105 11.84 -6.66 21.84
N TYR A 106 10.78 -7.45 21.80
CA TYR A 106 9.59 -7.29 22.66
C TYR A 106 8.85 -8.62 22.79
N LYS A 107 7.99 -8.74 23.81
CA LYS A 107 6.99 -9.81 23.92
C LYS A 107 5.60 -9.21 23.92
N LEU A 108 4.64 -9.88 23.29
CA LEU A 108 3.23 -9.51 23.30
C LEU A 108 2.43 -10.69 23.82
N ASP A 109 1.74 -10.50 24.93
CA ASP A 109 0.69 -11.42 25.36
C ASP A 109 -0.59 -11.12 24.56
N ARG A 110 -1.02 -12.07 23.74
CA ARG A 110 -2.20 -11.94 22.87
C ARG A 110 -3.51 -11.96 23.65
N LYS A 111 -3.55 -12.63 24.80
CA LYS A 111 -4.79 -12.74 25.60
C LYS A 111 -5.06 -11.44 26.34
N SER A 112 -4.08 -10.96 27.11
CA SER A 112 -4.19 -9.72 27.88
C SER A 112 -3.94 -8.45 27.05
N GLY A 113 -3.26 -8.55 25.91
CA GLY A 113 -2.84 -7.40 25.11
C GLY A 113 -1.75 -6.57 25.77
N ILE A 114 -0.92 -7.18 26.62
CA ILE A 114 0.21 -6.51 27.27
C ILE A 114 1.46 -6.71 26.43
N ILE A 115 2.18 -5.62 26.14
CA ILE A 115 3.51 -5.66 25.53
C ILE A 115 4.57 -5.47 26.60
N ALA A 116 5.42 -6.47 26.78
CA ALA A 116 6.62 -6.35 27.60
C ALA A 116 7.79 -5.90 26.72
N LEU A 117 8.28 -4.69 26.98
CA LEU A 117 9.36 -4.05 26.24
C LEU A 117 10.62 -3.99 27.11
N PRO A 118 11.71 -4.70 26.75
CA PRO A 118 12.97 -4.61 27.48
C PRO A 118 13.56 -3.20 27.39
N ILE A 119 13.95 -2.64 28.53
CA ILE A 119 14.69 -1.36 28.59
C ILE A 119 16.16 -1.67 28.83
N ARG A 120 16.44 -2.54 29.82
CA ARG A 120 17.79 -3.04 30.17
C ARG A 120 17.75 -4.54 30.42
N ALA A 121 18.93 -5.13 30.65
CA ALA A 121 19.03 -6.52 31.04
C ALA A 121 18.12 -6.80 32.26
N ARG A 122 17.17 -7.74 32.09
CA ARG A 122 16.19 -8.16 33.11
C ARG A 122 15.19 -7.09 33.58
N CYS A 123 15.08 -5.95 32.89
CA CYS A 123 14.09 -4.91 33.19
C CYS A 123 13.20 -4.65 31.98
N HIS A 124 11.89 -4.79 32.17
CA HIS A 124 10.87 -4.60 31.15
C HIS A 124 9.87 -3.54 31.59
N VAL A 125 9.39 -2.75 30.64
CA VAL A 125 8.21 -1.90 30.81
C VAL A 125 7.02 -2.57 30.14
N GLU A 126 5.90 -2.60 30.82
CA GLU A 126 4.65 -3.12 30.30
C GLU A 126 3.82 -2.00 29.68
N LEU A 127 3.36 -2.23 28.44
CA LEU A 127 2.46 -1.33 27.74
C LEU A 127 1.12 -2.05 27.54
N LYS A 128 0.08 -1.55 28.21
CA LYS A 128 -1.28 -2.07 28.09
C LYS A 128 -1.98 -1.47 26.87
N LEU A 129 -2.53 -2.34 26.02
CA LEU A 129 -3.17 -1.95 24.78
C LEU A 129 -4.70 -1.90 24.92
N LEU A 130 -5.34 -0.90 24.31
CA LEU A 130 -6.78 -0.87 24.11
C LEU A 130 -7.19 -1.85 23.01
N ILE A 131 -7.87 -2.93 23.40
CA ILE A 131 -8.29 -4.00 22.49
C ILE A 131 -9.76 -3.83 22.10
N SER A 132 -10.02 -3.75 20.80
CA SER A 132 -11.38 -3.78 20.22
C SER A 132 -11.63 -5.13 19.52
N GLN A 133 -12.86 -5.37 19.08
CA GLN A 133 -13.18 -6.53 18.22
C GLN A 133 -12.31 -6.59 16.95
N TYR A 134 -11.94 -5.43 16.39
CA TYR A 134 -11.03 -5.38 15.25
C TYR A 134 -9.62 -5.88 15.61
N HIS A 135 -9.13 -5.54 16.80
CA HIS A 135 -7.81 -5.97 17.29
C HIS A 135 -7.78 -7.48 17.57
N ARG A 136 -8.86 -8.03 18.15
CA ARG A 136 -9.01 -9.47 18.42
C ARG A 136 -8.79 -10.34 17.19
N LYS A 137 -9.28 -9.91 16.02
CA LYS A 137 -9.04 -10.59 14.73
C LYS A 137 -7.56 -10.86 14.42
N TYR A 138 -6.63 -10.08 14.95
CA TYR A 138 -5.18 -10.28 14.74
C TYR A 138 -4.49 -10.93 15.93
N LEU A 139 -4.95 -10.65 17.15
CA LEU A 139 -4.36 -11.24 18.35
C LEU A 139 -4.68 -12.73 18.45
N ASP A 140 -5.91 -13.10 18.10
CA ASP A 140 -6.42 -14.46 18.26
C ASP A 140 -6.00 -15.38 17.09
N ASP A 141 -5.58 -14.81 15.94
CA ASP A 141 -5.07 -15.57 14.80
C ASP A 141 -3.62 -16.05 15.04
N THR A 142 -3.48 -17.31 15.44
CA THR A 142 -2.20 -17.97 15.71
C THR A 142 -1.33 -18.14 14.47
N GLY A 143 -1.91 -18.08 13.27
CA GLY A 143 -1.18 -18.12 12.00
C GLY A 143 -0.42 -16.82 11.67
N LEU A 144 -0.60 -15.77 12.47
CA LEU A 144 0.12 -14.50 12.30
C LEU A 144 1.37 -14.46 13.17
N ALA A 145 2.56 -14.54 12.58
CA ALA A 145 3.81 -14.25 13.27
C ALA A 145 3.95 -12.75 13.62
N LEU A 146 4.64 -12.45 14.72
CA LEU A 146 4.98 -11.08 15.08
C LEU A 146 6.16 -10.56 14.24
N GLY A 147 6.04 -9.30 13.81
CA GLY A 147 7.04 -8.54 13.07
C GLY A 147 7.61 -7.40 13.92
N SER A 148 7.99 -6.29 13.27
CA SER A 148 8.48 -5.12 14.00
C SER A 148 7.38 -4.40 14.77
N LEU A 149 7.75 -3.87 15.93
CA LEU A 149 6.97 -2.96 16.75
C LEU A 149 7.38 -1.51 16.47
N THR A 150 6.42 -0.58 16.46
CA THR A 150 6.70 0.85 16.54
C THR A 150 5.93 1.47 17.70
N VAL A 151 6.64 1.99 18.69
CA VAL A 151 6.08 2.64 19.87
C VAL A 151 6.04 4.15 19.63
N LEU A 152 4.91 4.77 19.92
CA LEU A 152 4.68 6.21 19.93
C LEU A 152 4.09 6.63 21.29
N PRO A 153 4.09 7.93 21.64
CA PRO A 153 3.58 8.39 22.93
C PRO A 153 2.15 7.96 23.26
N ASP A 154 1.27 7.87 22.25
CA ASP A 154 -0.17 7.63 22.44
C ASP A 154 -0.64 6.25 21.92
N ARG A 155 0.24 5.51 21.25
CA ARG A 155 -0.12 4.28 20.54
C ARG A 155 1.07 3.44 20.16
N VAL A 156 0.80 2.18 19.87
CA VAL A 156 1.75 1.19 19.41
C VAL A 156 1.28 0.62 18.08
N ILE A 157 2.20 0.39 17.16
CA ILE A 157 1.92 -0.25 15.87
C ILE A 157 2.66 -1.59 15.84
N VAL A 158 1.90 -2.67 15.83
CA VAL A 158 2.44 -4.04 15.73
C VAL A 158 2.33 -4.49 14.29
N ALA A 159 3.45 -4.87 13.66
CA ALA A 159 3.42 -5.52 12.37
C ALA A 159 3.13 -7.02 12.54
N PHE A 160 2.05 -7.50 11.94
CA PHE A 160 1.76 -8.92 11.83
C PHE A 160 2.25 -9.43 10.47
N ARG A 161 2.96 -10.55 10.48
CA ARG A 161 3.44 -11.27 9.31
C ARG A 161 2.64 -12.56 9.20
N LYS A 162 2.11 -12.82 8.03
CA LYS A 162 1.52 -14.09 7.67
C LYS A 162 2.40 -14.67 6.58
N ASP A 163 2.75 -15.94 6.70
CA ASP A 163 3.33 -16.65 5.56
C ASP A 163 2.24 -16.77 4.51
N VAL A 164 2.60 -16.39 3.28
CA VAL A 164 1.63 -16.33 2.18
C VAL A 164 1.12 -17.76 1.98
N PRO A 165 -0.19 -18.04 2.16
CA PRO A 165 -0.71 -19.36 1.91
C PRO A 165 -0.45 -19.73 0.44
N LEU A 166 -0.22 -21.02 0.18
CA LEU A 166 -0.10 -21.52 -1.19
C LEU A 166 -1.31 -21.04 -2.01
N ALA A 167 -1.04 -20.60 -3.23
CA ALA A 167 -2.12 -20.16 -4.11
C ALA A 167 -3.07 -21.34 -4.34
N TYR A 168 -4.37 -21.12 -4.19
CA TYR A 168 -5.33 -22.18 -4.46
C TYR A 168 -5.39 -22.48 -5.95
N VAL A 169 -5.79 -23.71 -6.28
CA VAL A 169 -6.11 -24.11 -7.65
C VAL A 169 -7.35 -23.36 -8.09
N THR A 170 -7.22 -22.58 -9.16
CA THR A 170 -8.26 -21.67 -9.64
C THR A 170 -9.28 -22.41 -10.49
N GLU A 171 -10.56 -22.08 -10.31
CA GLU A 171 -11.68 -22.65 -11.07
C GLU A 171 -12.26 -21.63 -12.07
N SER A 172 -11.98 -20.34 -11.89
CA SER A 172 -12.49 -19.25 -12.74
C SER A 172 -11.43 -18.16 -12.94
N VAL A 173 -11.71 -17.20 -13.82
CA VAL A 173 -10.88 -16.02 -14.04
C VAL A 173 -11.69 -14.75 -13.84
N LEU A 174 -11.17 -13.82 -13.04
CA LEU A 174 -11.71 -12.48 -12.87
C LEU A 174 -10.76 -11.48 -13.53
N SER A 175 -11.10 -11.05 -14.75
CA SER A 175 -10.34 -10.03 -15.49
C SER A 175 -10.92 -8.65 -15.23
N ILE A 176 -10.07 -7.68 -14.87
CA ILE A 176 -10.52 -6.34 -14.49
C ILE A 176 -9.70 -5.26 -15.21
N ASP A 177 -10.40 -4.42 -15.95
CA ASP A 177 -9.95 -3.13 -16.47
C ASP A 177 -10.17 -2.03 -15.42
N THR A 178 -9.17 -1.16 -15.23
CA THR A 178 -9.25 -0.10 -14.21
C THR A 178 -9.50 1.24 -14.88
N ASN A 179 -10.58 1.90 -14.47
CA ASN A 179 -11.00 3.19 -15.00
C ASN A 179 -10.92 4.30 -13.94
N GLU A 180 -11.15 5.56 -14.34
CA GLU A 180 -11.03 6.71 -13.43
C GLU A 180 -12.04 6.64 -12.26
N GLY A 181 -13.20 6.00 -12.47
CA GLY A 181 -14.29 5.91 -11.49
C GLY A 181 -14.90 4.51 -11.33
N SER A 182 -14.35 3.48 -11.96
CA SER A 182 -14.88 2.11 -11.91
C SER A 182 -13.78 1.07 -12.11
N LEU A 183 -14.01 -0.12 -11.58
CA LEU A 183 -13.36 -1.35 -12.00
C LEU A 183 -14.40 -2.10 -12.80
N ASP A 184 -14.15 -2.28 -14.09
CA ASP A 184 -15.04 -2.98 -14.99
C ASP A 184 -14.35 -4.27 -15.42
N GLY A 185 -15.08 -5.37 -15.46
CA GLY A 185 -14.46 -6.67 -15.55
C GLY A 185 -15.40 -7.75 -16.04
N VAL A 186 -14.80 -8.92 -16.23
CA VAL A 186 -15.46 -10.16 -16.62
C VAL A 186 -15.04 -11.26 -15.65
N LEU A 187 -16.03 -11.93 -15.07
CA LEU A 187 -15.84 -13.20 -14.38
C LEU A 187 -16.17 -14.32 -15.37
N ALA A 188 -15.18 -15.10 -15.76
CA ALA A 188 -15.34 -16.22 -16.67
C ALA A 188 -15.16 -17.54 -15.91
N HIS A 189 -16.12 -18.45 -16.04
CA HIS A 189 -16.07 -19.80 -15.47
C HIS A 189 -16.58 -20.81 -16.50
N ARG A 190 -15.71 -21.72 -16.95
CA ARG A 190 -16.02 -22.68 -18.01
C ARG A 190 -16.58 -21.98 -19.26
N ASN A 191 -17.87 -22.17 -19.56
CA ASN A 191 -18.56 -21.58 -20.72
C ASN A 191 -19.44 -20.37 -20.34
N GLU A 192 -19.48 -19.98 -19.07
CA GLU A 192 -20.28 -18.85 -18.59
C GLU A 192 -19.39 -17.65 -18.31
N ALA A 193 -19.90 -16.46 -18.63
CA ALA A 193 -19.18 -15.23 -18.37
C ALA A 193 -20.14 -14.13 -17.91
N GLU A 194 -19.80 -13.50 -16.79
CA GLU A 194 -20.59 -12.45 -16.16
C GLU A 194 -19.84 -11.13 -16.15
N VAL A 195 -20.55 -10.04 -16.39
CA VAL A 195 -19.99 -8.69 -16.27
C VAL A 195 -19.94 -8.28 -14.79
N VAL A 196 -18.77 -7.84 -14.35
CA VAL A 196 -18.53 -7.36 -12.99
C VAL A 196 -18.18 -5.89 -13.04
N ARG A 197 -18.90 -5.05 -12.29
CA ARG A 197 -18.59 -3.62 -12.16
C ARG A 197 -18.55 -3.18 -10.71
N THR A 198 -17.47 -2.52 -10.32
CA THR A 198 -17.34 -1.90 -8.99
C THR A 198 -17.09 -0.41 -9.14
N ASN A 199 -18.10 0.40 -8.82
CA ASN A 199 -18.05 1.84 -8.96
C ASN A 199 -17.37 2.53 -7.76
N PHE A 200 -16.56 3.53 -8.07
CA PHE A 200 -15.93 4.44 -7.11
C PHE A 200 -15.80 5.89 -7.61
N ALA A 201 -16.72 6.32 -8.48
CA ALA A 201 -16.73 7.67 -9.07
C ALA A 201 -16.73 8.79 -8.01
N GLU A 202 -17.25 8.53 -6.81
CA GLU A 202 -17.24 9.46 -5.68
C GLU A 202 -15.83 9.84 -5.21
N VAL A 203 -14.81 9.03 -5.52
CA VAL A 203 -13.40 9.35 -5.21
C VAL A 203 -12.97 10.63 -5.91
N ALA A 204 -13.34 10.80 -7.19
CA ALA A 204 -13.04 12.02 -7.94
C ALA A 204 -13.73 13.24 -7.31
N ILE A 205 -14.98 13.07 -6.84
CA ILE A 205 -15.74 14.12 -6.15
C ILE A 205 -15.06 14.52 -4.83
N ILE A 206 -14.59 13.54 -4.05
CA ILE A 206 -13.85 13.79 -2.80
C ILE A 206 -12.57 14.57 -3.08
N GLN A 207 -11.78 14.13 -4.07
CA GLN A 207 -10.53 14.77 -4.45
C GLN A 207 -10.75 16.21 -4.92
N GLN A 208 -11.73 16.43 -5.80
CA GLN A 208 -12.09 17.76 -6.29
C GLN A 208 -12.52 18.70 -5.15
N ARG A 209 -13.37 18.21 -4.24
CA ARG A 209 -13.80 18.97 -3.06
C ARG A 209 -12.63 19.39 -2.17
N HIS A 210 -11.67 18.49 -1.92
CA HIS A 210 -10.48 18.83 -1.13
C HIS A 210 -9.49 19.73 -1.88
N HIS A 211 -9.39 19.60 -3.20
CA HIS A 211 -8.66 20.55 -4.04
C HIS A 211 -9.22 21.98 -3.90
N ASP A 212 -10.53 22.15 -4.05
CA ASP A 212 -11.16 23.47 -3.99
C ASP A 212 -11.08 24.08 -2.58
N ARG A 213 -11.21 23.26 -1.53
CA ARG A 213 -10.97 23.68 -0.15
C ARG A 213 -9.54 24.19 0.04
N ARG A 214 -8.53 23.48 -0.46
CA ARG A 214 -7.13 23.93 -0.40
C ARG A 214 -6.93 25.24 -1.15
N LYS A 215 -7.51 25.39 -2.35
CA LYS A 215 -7.44 26.64 -3.12
C LYS A 215 -8.05 27.82 -2.35
N ARG A 216 -9.24 27.63 -1.74
CA ARG A 216 -9.89 28.65 -0.90
C ARG A 216 -9.05 29.00 0.33
N LEU A 217 -8.49 28.00 1.01
CA LEU A 217 -7.62 28.20 2.18
C LEU A 217 -6.35 28.98 1.82
N GLN A 218 -5.74 28.65 0.68
CA GLN A 218 -4.55 29.36 0.19
C GLN A 218 -4.86 30.83 -0.11
N LYS A 219 -6.01 31.11 -0.74
CA LYS A 219 -6.46 32.49 -1.01
C LYS A 219 -6.73 33.25 0.30
N LYS A 220 -7.48 32.66 1.23
CA LYS A 220 -7.84 33.29 2.52
C LYS A 220 -6.63 33.54 3.44
N LYS A 221 -5.60 32.70 3.36
CA LYS A 221 -4.37 32.78 4.18
C LYS A 221 -3.15 33.10 3.31
N ALA A 222 -3.32 33.91 2.28
CA ALA A 222 -2.23 34.29 1.37
C ALA A 222 -1.12 35.06 2.12
N HIS A 223 -1.49 35.90 3.10
CA HIS A 223 -0.57 36.65 3.96
C HIS A 223 0.16 35.79 4.99
N ASP A 224 -0.41 34.65 5.39
CA ASP A 224 0.18 33.72 6.36
C ASP A 224 0.51 32.38 5.70
N ARG A 225 1.69 32.33 5.08
CA ARG A 225 2.19 31.16 4.39
C ARG A 225 2.38 29.96 5.32
N HIS A 226 2.70 30.19 6.60
CA HIS A 226 2.89 29.11 7.57
C HIS A 226 1.56 28.41 7.87
N THR A 227 0.55 29.18 8.25
CA THR A 227 -0.79 28.66 8.56
C THR A 227 -1.44 28.07 7.31
N SER A 228 -1.32 28.73 6.15
CA SER A 228 -1.81 28.21 4.87
C SER A 228 -1.25 26.82 4.55
N ARG A 229 0.06 26.62 4.69
CA ARG A 229 0.71 25.32 4.51
C ARG A 229 0.22 24.29 5.53
N ARG A 230 0.11 24.65 6.81
CA ARG A 230 -0.37 23.76 7.87
C ARG A 230 -1.80 23.28 7.60
N LEU A 231 -2.70 24.19 7.23
CA LEU A 231 -4.11 23.89 6.94
C LEU A 231 -4.25 23.05 5.66
N CYS A 232 -3.51 23.38 4.59
CA CYS A 232 -3.50 22.58 3.36
C CYS A 232 -2.99 21.16 3.61
N LYS A 233 -1.98 20.99 4.46
CA LYS A 233 -1.47 19.68 4.86
C LYS A 233 -2.51 18.90 5.66
N ARG A 234 -3.28 19.56 6.52
CA ARG A 234 -4.38 18.94 7.27
C ARG A 234 -5.48 18.46 6.31
N GLU A 235 -5.89 19.29 5.35
CA GLU A 235 -6.88 18.89 4.34
C GLU A 235 -6.38 17.76 3.45
N GLY A 236 -5.11 17.79 3.02
CA GLY A 236 -4.53 16.70 2.23
C GLY A 236 -4.48 15.37 3.00
N ARG A 237 -4.28 15.39 4.32
CA ARG A 237 -4.38 14.17 5.15
C ARG A 237 -5.81 13.62 5.21
N ARG A 238 -6.81 14.51 5.33
CA ARG A 238 -8.23 14.12 5.33
C ARG A 238 -8.64 13.48 4.00
N GLU A 239 -8.25 14.11 2.89
CA GLU A 239 -8.44 13.57 1.54
C GLU A 239 -7.80 12.18 1.42
N HIS A 240 -6.52 12.07 1.79
CA HIS A 240 -5.79 10.82 1.71
C HIS A 240 -6.46 9.67 2.47
N HIS A 241 -6.85 9.89 3.74
CA HIS A 241 -7.51 8.86 4.53
C HIS A 241 -8.86 8.44 3.94
N ARG A 242 -9.65 9.39 3.42
CA ARG A 242 -10.95 9.08 2.78
C ARG A 242 -10.78 8.26 1.51
N VAL A 243 -9.86 8.67 0.65
CA VAL A 243 -9.56 7.94 -0.60
C VAL A 243 -9.00 6.56 -0.28
N GLU A 244 -8.05 6.46 0.65
CA GLU A 244 -7.45 5.18 1.04
C GLU A 244 -8.50 4.22 1.61
N TYR A 245 -9.37 4.70 2.50
CA TYR A 245 -10.48 3.90 3.03
C TYR A 245 -11.36 3.35 1.90
N ARG A 246 -11.75 4.21 0.94
CA ARG A 246 -12.59 3.78 -0.18
C ARG A 246 -11.88 2.78 -1.10
N MET A 247 -10.60 2.99 -1.41
CA MET A 247 -9.81 2.02 -2.19
C MET A 247 -9.71 0.66 -1.49
N HIS A 248 -9.63 0.64 -0.15
CA HIS A 248 -9.68 -0.61 0.59
C HIS A 248 -11.02 -1.32 0.44
N GLN A 249 -12.14 -0.60 0.50
CA GLN A 249 -13.48 -1.19 0.29
C GLN A 249 -13.63 -1.77 -1.11
N VAL A 250 -13.25 -1.01 -2.16
CA VAL A 250 -13.29 -1.48 -3.56
C VAL A 250 -12.44 -2.74 -3.72
N ALA A 251 -11.22 -2.74 -3.17
CA ALA A 251 -10.38 -3.93 -3.21
C ALA A 251 -10.98 -5.11 -2.42
N ASP A 252 -11.65 -4.88 -1.28
CA ASP A 252 -12.32 -5.96 -0.55
C ASP A 252 -13.47 -6.57 -1.34
N SER A 253 -14.23 -5.77 -2.11
CA SER A 253 -15.26 -6.29 -3.02
C SER A 253 -14.65 -7.23 -4.09
N VAL A 254 -13.58 -6.81 -4.77
CA VAL A 254 -12.88 -7.63 -5.77
C VAL A 254 -12.36 -8.92 -5.16
N ILE A 255 -11.72 -8.82 -4.00
CA ILE A 255 -11.10 -9.95 -3.30
C ILE A 255 -12.16 -10.95 -2.81
N SER A 256 -13.30 -10.45 -2.33
CA SER A 256 -14.40 -11.31 -1.87
C SER A 256 -15.03 -12.07 -3.03
N LEU A 257 -15.19 -11.41 -4.19
CA LEU A 257 -15.69 -12.06 -5.40
C LEU A 257 -14.71 -13.13 -5.89
N ALA A 258 -13.43 -12.79 -6.02
CA ALA A 258 -12.40 -13.75 -6.44
C ALA A 258 -12.33 -14.95 -5.48
N GLN A 259 -12.45 -14.73 -4.18
CA GLN A 259 -12.45 -15.81 -3.20
C GLN A 259 -13.70 -16.70 -3.32
N LYS A 260 -14.89 -16.10 -3.53
CA LYS A 260 -16.16 -16.82 -3.66
C LYS A 260 -16.15 -17.78 -4.86
N HIS A 261 -15.57 -17.35 -5.98
CA HIS A 261 -15.54 -18.14 -7.22
C HIS A 261 -14.21 -18.86 -7.47
N LYS A 262 -13.29 -18.85 -6.48
CA LYS A 262 -11.92 -19.38 -6.62
C LYS A 262 -11.25 -18.90 -7.90
N SER A 263 -11.27 -17.59 -8.12
CA SER A 263 -10.80 -16.95 -9.34
C SER A 263 -9.33 -16.54 -9.27
N VAL A 264 -8.60 -16.70 -10.37
CA VAL A 264 -7.38 -15.90 -10.59
C VAL A 264 -7.76 -14.49 -10.99
N ILE A 265 -7.09 -13.48 -10.44
CA ILE A 265 -7.34 -12.08 -10.77
C ILE A 265 -6.37 -11.66 -11.89
N VAL A 266 -6.91 -11.19 -13.02
CA VAL A 266 -6.13 -10.60 -14.11
C VAL A 266 -6.26 -9.08 -14.04
N LEU A 267 -5.12 -8.38 -13.93
CA LEU A 267 -5.03 -6.93 -13.89
C LEU A 267 -4.13 -6.40 -15.00
N GLU A 268 -4.37 -5.16 -15.44
CA GLU A 268 -3.43 -4.47 -16.32
C GLU A 268 -2.12 -4.07 -15.61
N ASP A 269 -1.00 -4.09 -16.34
CA ASP A 269 0.29 -3.57 -15.87
C ASP A 269 0.48 -2.10 -16.26
N PHE A 270 0.47 -1.22 -15.26
CA PHE A 270 0.70 0.22 -15.44
C PHE A 270 2.17 0.65 -15.62
N LYS A 271 3.12 -0.28 -15.75
CA LYS A 271 4.52 0.05 -16.01
C LYS A 271 4.66 0.76 -17.36
N GLY A 272 5.50 1.79 -17.41
CA GLY A 272 5.85 2.48 -18.66
C GLY A 272 4.81 3.47 -19.20
N MET A 273 3.61 3.59 -18.62
CA MET A 273 2.63 4.60 -19.05
C MET A 273 3.14 6.03 -18.80
N LYS A 274 3.49 6.72 -19.88
CA LYS A 274 3.83 8.16 -19.89
C LYS A 274 2.68 8.92 -20.54
N TYR A 275 2.07 9.83 -19.79
CA TYR A 275 1.09 10.76 -20.36
C TYR A 275 1.80 12.08 -20.63
N LYS A 276 1.97 12.43 -21.91
CA LYS A 276 2.33 13.78 -22.36
C LYS A 276 1.08 14.41 -22.94
N LYS A 277 0.20 14.96 -22.10
CA LYS A 277 -1.02 15.64 -22.55
C LYS A 277 -1.14 17.02 -21.90
N ASN A 278 -2.25 17.74 -22.17
CA ASN A 278 -2.57 19.05 -21.58
C ASN A 278 -2.61 19.00 -20.03
N LYS A 279 -2.35 20.14 -19.39
CA LYS A 279 -2.26 20.36 -17.93
C LYS A 279 -3.45 19.81 -17.16
N ASP A 280 -4.67 19.98 -17.66
CA ASP A 280 -5.88 19.51 -16.96
C ASP A 280 -6.01 17.98 -16.95
N LEU A 281 -5.71 17.32 -18.08
CA LEU A 281 -5.70 15.87 -18.14
C LEU A 281 -4.56 15.28 -17.30
N ASN A 282 -3.38 15.90 -17.31
CA ASN A 282 -2.27 15.48 -16.45
C ASN A 282 -2.65 15.60 -14.97
N ARG A 283 -3.38 16.64 -14.58
CA ARG A 283 -3.93 16.78 -13.22
C ARG A 283 -4.88 15.63 -12.90
N ARG A 284 -5.85 15.36 -13.77
CA ARG A 284 -6.85 14.30 -13.59
C ARG A 284 -6.22 12.92 -13.43
N LEU A 285 -5.31 12.56 -14.35
CA LEU A 285 -4.57 11.29 -14.32
C LEU A 285 -3.59 11.15 -13.15
N SER A 286 -3.13 12.27 -12.59
CA SER A 286 -2.29 12.28 -11.39
C SER A 286 -3.09 12.06 -10.11
N MET A 287 -4.37 12.45 -10.09
CA MET A 287 -5.27 12.22 -8.96
C MET A 287 -5.80 10.79 -8.94
N TRP A 288 -5.95 10.16 -10.11
CA TRP A 288 -6.48 8.80 -10.24
C TRP A 288 -5.64 7.74 -9.50
N PRO A 289 -6.18 7.10 -8.43
CA PRO A 289 -5.41 6.22 -7.53
C PRO A 289 -5.15 4.79 -8.05
N ARG A 290 -5.09 4.56 -9.37
CA ARG A 290 -4.98 3.21 -9.99
C ARG A 290 -3.85 2.32 -9.42
N ARG A 291 -2.65 2.87 -9.27
CA ARG A 291 -1.48 2.12 -8.77
C ARG A 291 -1.67 1.70 -7.32
N LYS A 292 -2.29 2.57 -6.51
CA LYS A 292 -2.57 2.29 -5.10
C LYS A 292 -3.65 1.22 -4.98
N LEU A 293 -4.70 1.28 -5.81
CA LEU A 293 -5.76 0.28 -5.85
C LEU A 293 -5.19 -1.11 -6.21
N HIS A 294 -4.40 -1.20 -7.28
CA HIS A 294 -3.72 -2.46 -7.65
C HIS A 294 -2.83 -2.98 -6.54
N GLN A 295 -2.00 -2.13 -5.93
CA GLN A 295 -1.17 -2.54 -4.79
C GLN A 295 -2.01 -3.11 -3.64
N ILE A 296 -3.18 -2.52 -3.38
CA ILE A 296 -4.09 -3.01 -2.33
C ILE A 296 -4.66 -4.38 -2.70
N ILE A 297 -5.11 -4.56 -3.94
CA ILE A 297 -5.62 -5.84 -4.44
C ILE A 297 -4.51 -6.90 -4.35
N GLU A 298 -3.32 -6.62 -4.87
CA GLU A 298 -2.18 -7.56 -4.88
C GLU A 298 -1.83 -8.06 -3.48
N TYR A 299 -1.64 -7.15 -2.51
CA TYR A 299 -1.28 -7.62 -1.17
C TYR A 299 -2.47 -8.36 -0.54
N LYS A 300 -3.71 -7.88 -0.68
CA LYS A 300 -4.88 -8.55 -0.08
C LYS A 300 -5.14 -9.93 -0.69
N ALA A 301 -4.85 -10.09 -1.97
CA ALA A 301 -4.91 -11.35 -2.71
C ALA A 301 -3.85 -12.32 -2.20
N ALA A 302 -2.59 -11.88 -2.15
CA ALA A 302 -1.50 -12.68 -1.58
C ALA A 302 -1.81 -13.11 -0.13
N TRP A 303 -2.34 -12.23 0.70
CA TRP A 303 -2.74 -12.55 2.07
C TRP A 303 -3.80 -13.67 2.20
N ARG A 304 -4.52 -13.94 1.11
CA ARG A 304 -5.58 -14.96 1.01
C ARG A 304 -5.24 -16.11 0.06
N GLY A 305 -4.04 -16.13 -0.53
CA GLY A 305 -3.64 -17.16 -1.50
C GLY A 305 -4.39 -17.05 -2.83
N ILE A 306 -4.91 -15.86 -3.16
CA ILE A 306 -5.54 -15.60 -4.46
C ILE A 306 -4.42 -15.27 -5.46
N PRO A 307 -4.26 -16.03 -6.56
CA PRO A 307 -3.27 -15.71 -7.58
C PRO A 307 -3.66 -14.44 -8.34
N VAL A 308 -2.65 -13.63 -8.69
CA VAL A 308 -2.82 -12.39 -9.46
C VAL A 308 -1.85 -12.39 -10.63
N VAL A 309 -2.37 -12.16 -11.83
CA VAL A 309 -1.59 -12.05 -13.07
C VAL A 309 -1.69 -10.63 -13.59
N LYS A 310 -0.55 -10.06 -13.96
CA LYS A 310 -0.47 -8.73 -14.59
C LYS A 310 -0.17 -8.85 -16.07
N VAL A 311 -0.94 -8.13 -16.88
CA VAL A 311 -0.92 -8.22 -18.34
C VAL A 311 -0.71 -6.84 -18.95
N ASP A 312 0.04 -6.76 -20.05
CA ASP A 312 0.24 -5.50 -20.76
C ASP A 312 -1.10 -5.03 -21.39
N PRO A 313 -1.63 -3.84 -21.05
CA PRO A 313 -2.90 -3.36 -21.58
C PRO A 313 -2.80 -2.80 -23.01
N ARG A 314 -1.65 -2.89 -23.69
CA ARG A 314 -1.50 -2.39 -25.06
C ARG A 314 -2.61 -2.91 -25.97
N TYR A 315 -3.33 -1.97 -26.60
CA TYR A 315 -4.44 -2.21 -27.52
C TYR A 315 -5.67 -2.92 -26.92
N SER A 316 -5.71 -3.21 -25.62
CA SER A 316 -6.84 -3.92 -25.00
C SER A 316 -8.18 -3.21 -25.22
N SER A 317 -8.20 -1.88 -25.13
CA SER A 317 -9.42 -1.08 -25.34
C SER A 317 -9.72 -0.74 -26.81
N ARG A 318 -8.96 -1.28 -27.77
CA ARG A 318 -9.07 -1.00 -29.22
C ARG A 318 -9.15 -2.25 -30.08
N LYS A 319 -8.81 -3.42 -29.55
CA LYS A 319 -8.83 -4.68 -30.27
C LYS A 319 -10.23 -5.29 -30.19
N CYS A 320 -10.74 -5.81 -31.30
CA CYS A 320 -11.92 -6.66 -31.28
C CYS A 320 -11.53 -8.06 -30.77
N PRO A 321 -12.24 -8.61 -29.77
CA PRO A 321 -11.94 -9.93 -29.23
C PRO A 321 -12.34 -11.08 -30.18
N ILE A 322 -13.22 -10.81 -31.15
CA ILE A 322 -13.68 -11.78 -32.15
C ILE A 322 -12.73 -11.81 -33.36
N CYS A 323 -12.63 -10.72 -34.12
CA CYS A 323 -11.88 -10.71 -35.37
C CYS A 323 -10.42 -10.21 -35.24
N GLY A 324 -10.02 -9.74 -34.05
CA GLY A 324 -8.66 -9.25 -33.80
C GLY A 324 -8.33 -7.87 -34.40
N ARG A 325 -9.24 -7.25 -35.16
CA ARG A 325 -9.03 -5.92 -35.78
C ARG A 325 -8.83 -4.85 -34.70
N ILE A 326 -7.90 -3.93 -34.93
CA ILE A 326 -7.62 -2.80 -34.03
C ILE A 326 -8.31 -1.56 -34.59
N GLN A 327 -9.29 -1.04 -33.85
CA GLN A 327 -10.01 0.19 -34.21
C GLN A 327 -9.17 1.44 -33.98
N ASP A 328 -9.46 2.50 -34.73
CA ASP A 328 -8.84 3.82 -34.51
C ASP A 328 -9.33 4.47 -33.19
N SER A 329 -8.55 5.39 -32.65
CA SER A 329 -8.60 5.90 -31.27
C SER A 329 -9.85 6.70 -30.86
N ARG A 330 -10.82 6.91 -31.76
CA ARG A 330 -11.99 7.80 -31.58
C ARG A 330 -13.28 7.09 -31.15
N MET A 331 -13.18 5.93 -30.52
CA MET A 331 -14.34 5.19 -30.04
C MET A 331 -14.91 5.83 -28.76
N GLY A 332 -16.24 5.97 -28.70
CA GLY A 332 -16.99 6.44 -27.54
C GLY A 332 -17.02 5.41 -26.39
N ALA A 333 -18.12 5.38 -25.64
CA ALA A 333 -18.31 4.42 -24.54
C ALA A 333 -18.55 2.98 -25.05
N VAL A 334 -19.05 2.85 -26.27
CA VAL A 334 -19.30 1.56 -26.94
C VAL A 334 -18.16 1.27 -27.92
N PHE A 335 -17.70 0.03 -27.92
CA PHE A 335 -16.81 -0.53 -28.92
C PHE A 335 -17.64 -1.22 -30.00
N GLU A 336 -17.49 -0.75 -31.24
CA GLU A 336 -18.18 -1.25 -32.42
C GLU A 336 -17.16 -1.77 -33.44
N CYS A 337 -17.44 -2.91 -34.05
CA CYS A 337 -16.58 -3.53 -35.05
C CYS A 337 -17.37 -3.92 -36.28
N GLU A 338 -16.75 -3.76 -37.46
CA GLU A 338 -17.31 -4.17 -38.75
C GLU A 338 -17.66 -5.66 -38.81
N CYS A 339 -17.07 -6.49 -37.95
CA CYS A 339 -17.44 -7.90 -37.82
C CYS A 339 -18.76 -8.14 -37.07
N GLY A 340 -19.50 -7.10 -36.70
CA GLY A 340 -20.76 -7.20 -35.96
C GLY A 340 -20.62 -7.20 -34.43
N TRP A 341 -19.41 -7.02 -33.90
CA TRP A 341 -19.18 -7.00 -32.45
C TRP A 341 -19.44 -5.61 -31.85
N HIS A 342 -20.35 -5.54 -30.88
CA HIS A 342 -20.76 -4.30 -30.22
C HIS A 342 -20.86 -4.53 -28.70
N LEU A 343 -20.03 -3.86 -27.90
CA LEU A 343 -20.04 -4.00 -26.44
C LEU A 343 -19.49 -2.75 -25.76
N ASP A 344 -19.81 -2.55 -24.48
CA ASP A 344 -19.13 -1.55 -23.64
C ASP A 344 -17.59 -1.69 -23.75
N ARG A 345 -16.92 -0.57 -24.02
CA ARG A 345 -15.49 -0.54 -24.31
C ARG A 345 -14.62 -1.03 -23.15
N HIS A 346 -15.05 -0.80 -21.91
CA HIS A 346 -14.31 -1.20 -20.71
C HIS A 346 -14.46 -2.71 -20.45
N ILE A 347 -15.63 -3.26 -20.75
CA ILE A 347 -15.84 -4.71 -20.76
C ILE A 347 -15.03 -5.36 -21.88
N ASN A 348 -15.04 -4.77 -23.08
CA ASN A 348 -14.20 -5.21 -24.20
C ASN A 348 -12.71 -5.22 -23.83
N ALA A 349 -12.23 -4.19 -23.13
CA ALA A 349 -10.85 -4.14 -22.62
C ALA A 349 -10.55 -5.31 -21.66
N SER A 350 -11.47 -5.62 -20.75
CA SER A 350 -11.35 -6.74 -19.81
C SER A 350 -11.31 -8.10 -20.50
N ILE A 351 -12.10 -8.28 -21.56
CA ILE A 351 -12.09 -9.48 -22.40
C ILE A 351 -10.73 -9.65 -23.09
N ASN A 352 -10.18 -8.58 -23.67
CA ASN A 352 -8.86 -8.64 -24.32
C ASN A 352 -7.72 -8.90 -23.32
N LEU A 353 -7.81 -8.35 -22.10
CA LEU A 353 -6.87 -8.66 -21.03
C LEU A 353 -6.92 -10.15 -20.66
N LEU A 354 -8.12 -10.73 -20.59
CA LEU A 354 -8.32 -12.15 -20.34
C LEU A 354 -7.68 -13.01 -21.45
N GLN A 355 -7.99 -12.73 -22.73
CA GLN A 355 -7.40 -13.44 -23.87
C GLN A 355 -5.87 -13.38 -23.87
N THR A 356 -5.31 -12.23 -23.51
CA THR A 356 -3.85 -12.04 -23.43
C THR A 356 -3.26 -12.83 -22.25
N ALA A 357 -3.99 -12.95 -21.13
CA ALA A 357 -3.56 -13.78 -20.00
C ALA A 357 -3.55 -15.27 -20.38
N ILE A 358 -4.62 -15.76 -21.02
CA ILE A 358 -4.74 -17.14 -21.52
C ILE A 358 -3.60 -17.44 -22.50
N SER A 359 -3.34 -16.54 -23.45
CA SER A 359 -2.26 -16.68 -24.44
C SER A 359 -0.86 -16.75 -23.81
N LYS A 360 -0.68 -16.22 -22.60
CA LYS A 360 0.59 -16.26 -21.85
C LYS A 360 0.71 -17.49 -20.93
N GLY A 361 -0.16 -18.49 -21.10
CA GLY A 361 -0.11 -19.74 -20.35
C GLY A 361 -0.86 -19.71 -19.02
N LEU A 362 -1.90 -18.89 -18.89
CA LEU A 362 -2.82 -18.99 -17.76
C LEU A 362 -3.67 -20.27 -17.91
N GLU A 363 -3.16 -21.38 -17.39
CA GLU A 363 -3.90 -22.64 -17.29
C GLU A 363 -4.74 -22.65 -15.99
N VAL A 364 -6.06 -22.61 -16.15
CA VAL A 364 -7.02 -22.77 -15.05
C VAL A 364 -7.39 -24.24 -14.96
N ALA A 365 -7.51 -24.79 -13.75
CA ALA A 365 -7.94 -26.18 -13.59
C ALA A 365 -9.35 -26.35 -14.16
N GLY A 366 -9.46 -27.12 -15.24
CA GLY A 366 -10.71 -27.33 -15.98
C GLY A 366 -10.71 -26.87 -17.43
N GLY A 367 -9.58 -26.39 -17.98
CA GLY A 367 -9.46 -26.11 -19.43
C GLY A 367 -10.43 -25.02 -19.89
N LEU A 368 -10.19 -23.78 -19.45
CA LEU A 368 -11.06 -22.64 -19.73
C LEU A 368 -11.18 -22.41 -21.25
N ARG A 369 -12.34 -22.75 -21.83
CA ARG A 369 -12.71 -22.38 -23.21
C ARG A 369 -13.54 -21.10 -23.14
N PHE A 370 -12.89 -19.96 -23.33
CA PHE A 370 -13.55 -18.67 -23.36
C PHE A 370 -13.95 -18.33 -24.80
N ASP A 371 -15.25 -18.28 -25.07
CA ASP A 371 -15.81 -17.72 -26.30
C ASP A 371 -16.34 -16.30 -26.01
N PRO A 372 -15.75 -15.25 -26.61
CA PRO A 372 -16.29 -13.90 -26.45
C PRO A 372 -17.74 -13.77 -26.96
N GLY A 373 -18.22 -14.64 -27.85
CA GLY A 373 -19.59 -14.62 -28.36
C GLY A 373 -20.69 -14.72 -27.29
N ALA A 374 -20.38 -15.24 -26.10
CA ALA A 374 -21.31 -15.37 -24.98
C ALA A 374 -21.87 -14.04 -24.45
N PHE A 375 -21.31 -12.89 -24.83
CA PHE A 375 -21.78 -11.55 -24.42
C PHE A 375 -22.74 -10.88 -25.40
N GLN A 376 -23.09 -11.54 -26.52
CA GLN A 376 -23.98 -10.99 -27.54
C GLN A 376 -25.43 -11.51 -27.44
N HIS A 377 -25.75 -12.31 -26.43
CA HIS A 377 -27.06 -12.91 -26.21
C HIS A 377 -27.75 -12.37 -24.98
#